data_AF-A0A382XJJ1-F1
#
_entry.id   AF-A0A382XJJ1-F1
#
_cell.length_a   1.000
_cell.length_b   1.000
_cell.length_c   1.000
_cell.angle_alpha   90.00
_cell.angle_beta   90.00
_cell.angle_gamma   90.00
#
_symmetry.space_group_name_H-M   'P 1'
#
loop_
_entity.id
_entity.type
_entity.pdbx_description
1 polymer ?
#
loop_
_entity_poly.entity_id
_entity_poly.type
_entity_poly.pdbx_seq_one_letter_code
_entity_poly.pdbx_strand_id
1 'polypeptide(L)'
;MKENQGHARCNAAGLKHIFENEEFDYVIPMDGDGEDRPEEIKQLIDNLNYHPDKPIVGERIKRSEGIFFKFCYFAHKIITSTFTGQSIKYGNYTCLPKPIVEKMINEKATWSSFSGALAKIT
;
A
#
# COMPACT_ATOMS: atom_id res chain seq x y z
N MET A 1 1.47 3.20 -20.11
CA MET A 1 2.72 2.43 -20.36
C MET A 1 2.49 1.52 -21.57
N LYS A 2 3.44 1.44 -22.51
CA LYS A 2 3.33 0.60 -23.71
C LYS A 2 4.01 -0.78 -23.58
N GLU A 3 4.85 -0.94 -22.56
CA GLU A 3 5.61 -2.16 -22.28
C GLU A 3 5.40 -2.58 -20.83
N ASN A 4 5.61 -3.87 -20.53
CA ASN A 4 5.51 -4.40 -19.17
C ASN A 4 6.70 -3.94 -18.32
N GLN A 5 6.42 -3.25 -17.21
CA GLN A 5 7.42 -2.72 -16.28
C GLN A 5 7.33 -3.36 -14.88
N GLY A 6 6.41 -4.31 -14.67
CA GLY A 6 6.12 -4.90 -13.36
C GLY A 6 5.22 -4.03 -12.47
N HIS A 7 4.42 -4.68 -11.61
CA HIS A 7 3.36 -4.02 -10.83
C HIS A 7 3.87 -2.84 -9.97
N ALA A 8 5.04 -2.96 -9.33
CA ALA A 8 5.57 -1.90 -8.46
C ALA A 8 5.84 -0.60 -9.22
N ARG A 9 6.46 -0.70 -10.41
CA ARG A 9 6.70 0.45 -11.28
C ARG A 9 5.40 1.02 -11.84
N CYS A 10 4.46 0.14 -12.18
CA CYS A 10 3.14 0.56 -12.65
C CYS A 10 2.39 1.38 -11.58
N ASN A 11 2.41 0.93 -10.32
CA ASN A 11 1.80 1.64 -9.20
C ASN A 11 2.47 3.01 -8.98
N ALA A 12 3.81 3.04 -8.97
CA ALA A 12 4.58 4.29 -8.83
C ALA A 12 4.27 5.30 -9.95
N ALA A 13 4.22 4.82 -11.20
CA ALA A 13 3.87 5.64 -12.36
C ALA A 13 2.42 6.13 -12.31
N GLY A 14 1.48 5.29 -11.86
CA GLY A 14 0.08 5.66 -11.68
C GLY A 14 -0.10 6.76 -10.62
N LEU A 15 0.55 6.62 -9.46
CA LEU A 15 0.53 7.66 -8.42
C LEU A 15 1.09 8.98 -8.93
N LYS A 16 2.22 8.94 -9.65
CA LYS A 16 2.82 10.14 -10.25
C LYS A 16 1.90 10.79 -11.27
N HIS A 17 1.27 9.99 -12.14
CA HIS A 17 0.35 10.50 -13.14
C HIS A 17 -0.86 11.18 -12.51
N ILE A 18 -1.50 10.55 -11.52
CA ILE A 18 -2.63 11.16 -10.80
C ILE A 18 -2.20 12.45 -10.11
N PHE A 19 -1.03 12.46 -9.44
CA PHE A 19 -0.50 13.65 -8.77
C PHE A 19 -0.30 14.84 -9.71
N GLU A 20 0.18 14.59 -10.93
CA GLU A 20 0.51 15.66 -11.89
C GLU A 20 -0.66 16.10 -12.77
N ASN A 21 -1.68 15.27 -12.96
CA ASN A 21 -2.70 15.47 -14.01
C ASN A 21 -4.13 15.58 -13.49
N GLU A 22 -4.40 15.19 -12.23
CA GLU A 22 -5.75 15.16 -11.67
C GLU A 22 -5.84 15.97 -10.37
N GLU A 23 -7.00 16.57 -10.10
CA GLU A 23 -7.30 17.17 -8.80
C GLU A 23 -8.01 16.14 -7.91
N PHE A 24 -7.46 15.91 -6.72
CA PHE A 24 -7.97 14.93 -5.77
C PHE A 24 -7.57 15.30 -4.34
N ASP A 25 -8.38 14.84 -3.38
CA ASP A 25 -8.04 14.89 -1.95
C ASP A 25 -7.39 13.58 -1.49
N TYR A 26 -7.88 12.44 -2.01
CA TYR A 26 -7.43 11.10 -1.64
C TYR A 26 -7.32 10.18 -2.87
N VAL A 27 -6.44 9.19 -2.79
CA VAL A 27 -6.28 8.11 -3.79
C VAL A 27 -6.37 6.76 -3.11
N ILE A 28 -7.08 5.81 -3.75
CA ILE A 28 -7.15 4.42 -3.31
C ILE A 28 -6.60 3.52 -4.42
N PRO A 29 -5.35 3.04 -4.32
CA PRO A 29 -4.86 1.96 -5.16
C PRO A 29 -5.60 0.68 -4.80
N MET A 30 -6.08 -0.06 -5.80
CA MET A 30 -6.81 -1.31 -5.64
C MET A 30 -6.42 -2.27 -6.75
N ASP A 31 -6.21 -3.54 -6.41
CA ASP A 31 -5.85 -4.56 -7.38
C ASP A 31 -7.09 -4.98 -8.20
N GLY A 32 -6.88 -5.31 -9.47
CA GLY A 32 -7.97 -5.61 -10.43
C GLY A 32 -8.37 -7.09 -10.53
N ASP A 33 -7.82 -7.95 -9.67
CA ASP A 33 -8.01 -9.41 -9.69
C ASP A 33 -9.13 -9.90 -8.77
N GLY A 34 -9.75 -8.99 -8.00
CA GLY A 34 -10.84 -9.28 -7.08
C GLY A 34 -10.40 -9.81 -5.71
N GLU A 35 -9.11 -9.75 -5.36
CA GLU A 35 -8.66 -10.03 -3.99
C GLU A 35 -9.07 -8.91 -3.02
N ASP A 36 -9.00 -7.66 -3.46
CA ASP A 36 -9.47 -6.50 -2.71
C ASP A 36 -11.00 -6.39 -2.79
N ARG A 37 -11.64 -6.15 -1.64
CA ARG A 37 -13.11 -6.07 -1.54
C ARG A 37 -13.58 -4.62 -1.71
N PRO A 38 -14.27 -4.26 -2.80
CA PRO A 38 -14.71 -2.88 -3.00
C PRO A 38 -15.63 -2.36 -1.89
N GLU A 39 -16.34 -3.24 -1.18
CA GLU A 39 -17.22 -2.87 -0.07
C GLU A 39 -16.43 -2.29 1.13
N GLU A 40 -15.14 -2.62 1.25
CA GLU A 40 -14.26 -2.09 2.31
C GLU A 40 -13.82 -0.64 2.07
N ILE A 41 -13.99 -0.12 0.85
CA ILE A 41 -13.71 1.29 0.54
C ILE A 41 -14.49 2.20 1.49
N LYS A 42 -15.72 1.84 1.83
CA LYS A 42 -16.52 2.60 2.79
C LYS A 42 -15.84 2.68 4.16
N GLN A 43 -15.25 1.58 4.63
CA GLN A 43 -14.54 1.56 5.91
C GLN A 43 -13.26 2.40 5.86
N LEU A 44 -12.53 2.38 4.72
CA LEU A 44 -11.36 3.22 4.52
C LEU A 44 -11.73 4.71 4.61
N ILE A 45 -12.82 5.12 3.95
CA ILE A 45 -13.32 6.50 3.94
C ILE A 45 -13.83 6.90 5.32
N ASP A 46 -14.62 6.06 5.99
CA ASP A 46 -15.17 6.36 7.32
C ASP A 46 -14.05 6.62 8.35
N ASN A 47 -12.90 5.95 8.20
CA ASN A 47 -11.72 6.14 9.04
C ASN A 47 -11.02 7.49 8.83
N LEU A 48 -11.17 8.13 7.66
CA LEU A 48 -10.61 9.46 7.39
C LEU A 48 -11.17 10.52 8.34
N ASN A 49 -12.41 10.36 8.82
CA ASN A 49 -13.01 11.28 9.79
C ASN A 49 -12.22 11.38 11.10
N TYR A 50 -11.47 10.33 11.46
CA TYR A 50 -10.65 10.30 12.67
C TYR A 50 -9.19 10.68 12.38
N HIS A 51 -8.72 10.41 11.16
CA HIS A 51 -7.31 10.53 10.77
C HIS A 51 -7.15 11.08 9.33
N PRO A 52 -7.52 12.35 9.06
CA PRO A 52 -7.57 12.88 7.70
C PRO A 52 -6.19 12.97 7.02
N ASP A 53 -5.13 13.19 7.80
CA ASP A 53 -3.78 13.40 7.28
C ASP A 53 -2.92 12.12 7.27
N LYS A 54 -3.48 10.98 7.67
CA LYS A 54 -2.76 9.70 7.75
C LYS A 54 -3.26 8.73 6.69
N PRO A 55 -2.39 7.90 6.13
CA PRO A 55 -2.84 6.82 5.27
C PRO A 55 -3.64 5.81 6.09
N ILE A 56 -4.77 5.37 5.54
CA ILE A 56 -5.57 4.28 6.11
C ILE A 56 -5.24 3.02 5.33
N VAL A 57 -4.80 1.96 6.02
CA VAL A 57 -4.31 0.74 5.38
C VAL A 57 -5.25 -0.45 5.63
N GLY A 58 -5.48 -1.27 4.60
CA GLY A 58 -6.13 -2.57 4.76
C GLY A 58 -5.15 -3.59 5.35
N GLU A 59 -5.24 -3.87 6.65
CA GLU A 59 -4.41 -4.90 7.28
C GLU A 59 -4.84 -6.31 6.85
N ARG A 60 -3.85 -7.15 6.49
CA ARG A 60 -4.09 -8.56 6.17
C ARG A 60 -4.26 -9.37 7.46
N ILE A 61 -5.52 -9.65 7.83
CA ILE A 61 -5.87 -10.41 9.05
C ILE A 61 -5.66 -11.92 8.86
N LYS A 62 -6.01 -12.48 7.70
CA LYS A 62 -5.94 -13.93 7.44
C LYS A 62 -5.32 -14.23 6.08
N ARG A 63 -4.67 -15.39 6.00
CA ARG A 63 -4.24 -16.02 4.76
C ARG A 63 -4.70 -17.47 4.73
N SER A 64 -5.22 -17.89 3.58
CA SER A 64 -5.78 -19.22 3.32
C SER A 64 -4.72 -20.29 3.03
N GLU A 65 -3.49 -20.05 3.48
CA GLU A 65 -2.30 -20.84 3.13
C GLU A 65 -2.05 -22.01 4.11
N GLY A 66 -1.28 -22.99 3.65
CA GLY A 66 -0.89 -24.17 4.42
C GLY A 66 -0.01 -23.87 5.65
N ILE A 67 0.13 -24.87 6.54
CA ILE A 67 0.86 -24.72 7.81
C ILE A 67 2.35 -24.39 7.57
N PHE A 68 2.98 -25.03 6.58
CA PHE A 68 4.37 -24.76 6.21
C PHE A 68 4.59 -23.29 5.79
N PHE A 69 3.70 -22.76 4.94
CA PHE A 69 3.74 -21.35 4.55
C PHE A 69 3.62 -20.44 5.76
N LYS A 70 2.67 -20.72 6.67
CA LYS A 70 2.46 -19.91 7.88
C LYS A 70 3.70 -19.87 8.76
N PHE A 71 4.41 -20.99 8.91
CA PHE A 71 5.67 -21.06 9.66
C PHE A 71 6.77 -20.22 9.00
N CYS A 72 7.03 -20.42 7.70
CA CYS A 72 8.04 -19.64 6.97
C CYS A 72 7.69 -18.15 6.97
N TYR A 73 6.41 -17.80 6.81
CA TYR A 73 5.93 -16.43 6.84
C TYR A 73 6.08 -15.79 8.22
N PHE A 74 5.86 -16.54 9.29
CA PHE A 74 6.11 -16.08 10.65
C PHE A 74 7.60 -15.76 10.87
N ALA A 75 8.51 -16.66 10.47
CA ALA A 75 9.95 -16.41 10.53
C ALA A 75 10.35 -15.19 9.70
N HIS A 76 9.81 -15.06 8.48
CA HIS A 76 10.01 -13.89 7.62
C HIS A 76 9.59 -12.59 8.31
N LYS A 77 8.41 -12.55 8.96
CA LYS A 77 7.97 -11.34 9.69
C LYS A 77 8.92 -10.97 10.82
N ILE A 78 9.44 -11.95 11.57
CA ILE A 78 10.42 -11.70 12.63
C ILE A 78 11.67 -11.07 12.02
N ILE A 79 12.24 -11.70 11.00
CA ILE A 79 13.44 -11.20 10.30
C ILE A 79 13.20 -9.77 9.82
N THR A 80 12.15 -9.54 9.03
CA THR A 80 11.86 -8.21 8.49
C THR A 80 11.65 -7.19 9.59
N SER A 81 10.90 -7.52 10.66
CA SER A 81 10.68 -6.60 11.78
C SER A 81 11.97 -6.29 12.53
N THR A 82 12.88 -7.26 12.70
CA THR A 82 14.17 -7.05 13.36
C THR A 82 15.08 -6.13 12.53
N PHE A 83 15.11 -6.30 11.22
CA PHE A 83 15.99 -5.49 10.35
C PHE A 83 15.41 -4.11 10.03
N THR A 84 14.09 -3.99 9.90
CA THR A 84 13.44 -2.71 9.49
C THR A 84 12.94 -1.90 10.67
N GLY A 85 12.75 -2.50 11.85
CA GLY A 85 12.05 -1.90 12.98
C GLY A 85 10.55 -1.69 12.74
N GLN A 86 10.02 -2.11 11.59
CA GLN A 86 8.66 -1.83 11.15
C GLN A 86 7.85 -3.12 11.00
N SER A 87 6.57 -3.07 11.37
CA SER A 87 5.64 -4.19 11.19
C SER A 87 4.71 -3.93 10.01
N ILE A 88 5.14 -4.33 8.82
CA ILE A 88 4.37 -4.12 7.59
C ILE A 88 3.40 -5.28 7.38
N LYS A 89 2.10 -5.02 7.62
CA LYS A 89 1.02 -6.02 7.53
C LYS A 89 -0.03 -5.69 6.45
N TYR A 90 0.26 -4.73 5.58
CA TYR A 90 -0.65 -4.24 4.55
C TYR A 90 -0.01 -4.27 3.15
N GLY A 91 -0.85 -4.19 2.12
CA GLY A 91 -0.47 -4.21 0.70
C GLY A 91 -0.68 -2.85 0.02
N ASN A 92 -1.07 -2.88 -1.26
CA ASN A 92 -1.39 -1.69 -2.06
C ASN A 92 -2.72 -1.05 -1.63
N TYR A 93 -3.67 -1.88 -1.20
CA TYR A 93 -5.02 -1.47 -0.82
C TYR A 93 -5.02 -0.57 0.42
N THR A 94 -5.05 0.73 0.14
CA THR A 94 -4.84 1.80 1.11
C THR A 94 -5.56 3.06 0.64
N CYS A 95 -5.98 3.91 1.56
CA CYS A 95 -6.46 5.25 1.26
C CYS A 95 -5.38 6.27 1.60
N LEU A 96 -4.89 6.98 0.60
CA LEU A 96 -3.75 7.90 0.68
C LEU A 96 -4.23 9.35 0.54
N PRO A 97 -4.02 10.21 1.55
CA PRO A 97 -4.17 11.64 1.41
C PRO A 97 -3.16 12.23 0.41
N LYS A 98 -3.51 13.32 -0.29
CA LYS A 98 -2.64 14.01 -1.27
C LYS A 98 -1.20 14.26 -0.76
N PRO A 99 -0.96 14.72 0.50
CA PRO A 99 0.41 14.90 1.02
C PRO A 99 1.21 13.58 1.12
N ILE A 100 0.55 12.45 1.36
CA ILE A 100 1.21 11.14 1.41
C ILE A 100 1.56 10.68 -0.01
N VAL A 101 0.68 10.91 -0.99
CA VAL A 101 0.98 10.64 -2.40
C VAL A 101 2.21 11.44 -2.85
N GLU A 102 2.30 12.72 -2.49
CA GLU A 102 3.46 13.57 -2.77
C GLU A 102 4.77 12.98 -2.20
N LYS A 103 4.74 12.52 -0.93
CA LYS A 103 5.90 11.86 -0.32
C LYS A 103 6.24 10.54 -1.03
N MET A 104 5.24 9.75 -1.41
CA MET A 104 5.43 8.47 -2.11
C MET A 104 6.10 8.66 -3.47
N ILE A 105 5.67 9.64 -4.29
CA ILE A 105 6.27 9.86 -5.63
C ILE A 105 7.73 10.34 -5.55
N ASN A 106 8.11 10.98 -4.44
CA ASN A 106 9.47 11.43 -4.18
C ASN A 106 10.35 10.36 -3.50
N GLU A 107 9.75 9.29 -2.96
CA GLU A 107 10.46 8.17 -2.34
C GLU A 107 10.87 7.13 -3.40
N LYS A 108 12.18 6.90 -3.53
CA LYS A 108 12.74 5.95 -4.51
C LYS A 108 12.24 4.52 -4.28
N ALA A 109 12.01 4.14 -3.01
CA ALA A 109 11.50 2.81 -2.68
C ALA A 109 10.13 2.51 -3.30
N THR A 110 9.33 3.52 -3.66
CA THR A 110 7.99 3.36 -4.27
C THR A 110 8.06 2.59 -5.59
N TRP A 111 9.17 2.72 -6.33
CA TRP A 111 9.41 1.99 -7.59
C TRP A 111 9.63 0.48 -7.40
N SER A 112 9.93 0.04 -6.17
CA SER A 112 10.29 -1.34 -5.84
C SER A 112 9.30 -2.00 -4.88
N SER A 113 8.73 -1.24 -3.94
CA SER A 113 7.81 -1.74 -2.94
C SER A 113 6.89 -0.63 -2.44
N PHE A 114 5.58 -0.78 -2.70
CA PHE A 114 4.57 0.17 -2.26
C PHE A 114 4.50 0.24 -0.72
N SER A 115 4.27 -0.90 -0.06
CA SER A 115 4.09 -0.92 1.40
C SER A 115 5.39 -0.63 2.16
N GLY A 116 6.54 -1.01 1.58
CA GLY A 116 7.86 -0.65 2.11
C GLY A 116 8.14 0.84 2.01
N ALA A 117 7.78 1.48 0.91
CA ALA A 117 7.90 2.93 0.76
C ALA A 117 6.96 3.66 1.72
N LEU A 118 5.70 3.24 1.80
CA LEU A 118 4.70 3.85 2.68
C LEU A 118 5.17 3.79 4.14
N ALA A 119 5.59 2.61 4.62
CA ALA A 119 6.12 2.43 5.97
C ALA A 119 7.39 3.25 6.28
N LYS A 120 8.14 3.69 5.26
CA LYS A 120 9.34 4.50 5.45
C LYS A 120 9.02 5.98 5.62
N ILE A 121 7.94 6.47 4.99
CA ILE A 121 7.57 7.89 4.99
C ILE A 121 6.50 8.26 6.03
N THR A 122 5.94 7.26 6.71
CA THR A 122 4.93 7.38 7.78
C THR A 122 5.51 6.93 9.11
#